data_AF-C2FZ02-F1
#
_entry.id   AF-C2FZ02-F1
#
_cell.length_a   1.000
_cell.length_b   1.000
_cell.length_c   1.000
_cell.angle_alpha   90.00
_cell.angle_beta   90.00
_cell.angle_gamma   90.00
#
_symmetry.space_group_name_H-M   'P 1'
#
loop_
_entity.id
_entity.type
_entity.pdbx_description
1 polymer ?
#
loop_
_entity_poly.entity_id
_entity_poly.type
_entity_poly.pdbx_seq_one_letter_code
_entity_poly.pdbx_strand_id
1 'polypeptide(L)'
;MFSGFSQRIIKENEKVLLCPMIDARRMEVYSALYDQHGHQVVPVGANIIDQDFFQAYEEEGYQLHLFGSGAPKFKTLFEANPLIDVYDDFSNSAAHMSAQAFEKMNSQSFEDVAYFEPYYLKDFIATTPKKR
;
A
#
# COMPACT_ATOMS: atom_id res chain seq x y z
N MET A 1 -0.10 6.36 4.65
CA MET A 1 -0.83 5.08 4.90
C MET A 1 -0.21 4.32 6.05
N PHE A 2 1.01 3.78 5.90
CA PHE A 2 1.67 2.95 6.93
C PHE A 2 1.59 3.51 8.35
N SER A 3 2.18 4.69 8.60
CA SER A 3 2.29 5.26 9.95
C SER A 3 0.96 5.54 10.65
N GLY A 4 -0.12 5.72 9.89
CA GLY A 4 -1.46 5.95 10.45
C GLY A 4 -2.22 4.65 10.75
N PHE A 5 -1.98 3.60 9.98
CA PHE A 5 -2.63 2.31 10.16
C PHE A 5 -1.90 1.45 11.20
N SER A 6 -0.57 1.46 11.19
CA SER A 6 0.28 0.67 12.09
C SER A 6 -0.04 0.92 13.57
N GLN A 7 -0.39 2.16 13.94
CA GLN A 7 -0.81 2.54 15.29
C GLN A 7 -2.09 1.82 15.79
N ARG A 8 -2.92 1.28 14.88
CA ARG A 8 -4.18 0.60 15.24
C ARG A 8 -3.99 -0.89 15.55
N ILE A 9 -2.99 -1.53 14.95
CA ILE A 9 -2.91 -2.99 14.86
C ILE A 9 -1.69 -3.57 15.58
N ILE A 10 -0.56 -2.87 15.61
CA ILE A 10 0.68 -3.48 16.07
C ILE A 10 0.65 -3.65 17.60
N LYS A 11 0.59 -4.90 18.04
CA LYS A 11 1.07 -5.34 19.35
C LYS A 11 2.49 -5.88 19.18
N GLU A 12 3.36 -5.67 20.16
CA GLU A 12 4.74 -6.15 20.10
C GLU A 12 4.80 -7.68 19.97
N ASN A 13 5.69 -8.19 19.11
CA ASN A 13 6.03 -9.61 18.89
C ASN A 13 5.10 -10.46 17.99
N GLU A 14 4.33 -9.86 17.08
CA GLU A 14 3.53 -10.63 16.11
C GLU A 14 4.18 -10.64 14.71
N LYS A 15 4.11 -11.77 14.00
CA LYS A 15 4.51 -11.87 12.59
C LYS A 15 3.46 -11.17 11.74
N VAL A 16 3.63 -9.88 11.50
CA VAL A 16 2.64 -9.04 10.81
C VAL A 16 3.25 -8.40 9.57
N LEU A 17 2.49 -8.43 8.47
CA LEU A 17 2.75 -7.65 7.27
C LEU A 17 1.61 -6.67 7.00
N LEU A 18 1.98 -5.43 6.71
CA LEU A 18 1.08 -4.33 6.41
C LEU A 18 1.08 -4.07 4.90
N CYS A 19 -0.09 -4.19 4.28
CA CYS A 19 -0.30 -4.04 2.84
C CYS A 19 -1.19 -2.80 2.54
N PRO A 20 -0.61 -1.59 2.48
CA PRO A 20 -1.34 -0.43 1.98
C PRO A 20 -1.66 -0.59 0.50
N MET A 21 -2.92 -0.35 0.14
CA MET A 21 -3.45 -0.53 -1.21
C MET A 21 -4.16 0.74 -1.69
N ILE A 22 -3.77 1.23 -2.86
CA ILE A 22 -4.48 2.27 -3.61
C ILE A 22 -5.16 1.61 -4.82
N ASP A 23 -6.42 1.93 -5.06
CA ASP A 23 -7.13 1.51 -6.27
C ASP A 23 -6.39 1.97 -7.55
N ALA A 24 -5.95 1.02 -8.40
CA ALA A 24 -5.27 1.30 -9.68
C ALA A 24 -6.17 1.12 -10.93
N ARG A 25 -7.50 1.13 -10.73
CA ARG A 25 -8.58 0.78 -11.68
C ARG A 25 -8.61 -0.70 -12.05
N ARG A 26 -9.80 -1.24 -12.39
CA ARG A 26 -10.05 -2.68 -12.65
C ARG A 26 -9.61 -3.55 -11.46
N MET A 27 -9.16 -4.78 -11.69
CA MET A 27 -8.71 -5.73 -10.65
C MET A 27 -7.24 -5.51 -10.23
N GLU A 28 -6.73 -4.29 -10.38
CA GLU A 28 -5.37 -3.90 -10.01
C GLU A 28 -5.36 -2.93 -8.83
N VAL A 29 -4.28 -2.97 -8.06
CA VAL A 29 -3.98 -2.04 -6.97
C VAL A 29 -2.52 -1.63 -7.00
N TYR A 30 -2.23 -0.40 -6.61
CA TYR A 30 -0.88 -0.03 -6.22
C TYR A 30 -0.67 -0.44 -4.78
N SER A 31 0.29 -1.32 -4.53
CA SER A 31 0.58 -1.83 -3.19
C SER A 31 2.06 -2.09 -2.98
N ALA A 32 2.42 -2.23 -1.71
CA ALA A 32 3.70 -2.73 -1.22
C ALA A 32 3.43 -3.53 0.06
N LEU A 33 4.40 -4.33 0.48
CA LEU A 33 4.38 -4.98 1.80
C LEU A 33 5.44 -4.37 2.70
N TYR A 34 5.04 -4.07 3.93
CA TYR A 34 5.91 -3.56 4.98
C TYR A 34 5.83 -4.45 6.21
N ASP A 35 6.94 -4.62 6.92
CA ASP A 35 6.93 -5.21 8.25
C ASP A 35 6.37 -4.22 9.30
N GLN A 36 6.23 -4.68 10.53
CA GLN A 36 5.79 -3.86 11.67
C GLN A 36 6.68 -2.64 11.98
N HIS A 37 7.92 -2.64 11.50
CA HIS A 37 8.89 -1.54 11.68
C HIS A 37 8.87 -0.55 10.51
N GLY A 38 8.09 -0.83 9.47
CA GLY A 38 8.03 -0.02 8.26
C GLY A 38 9.12 -0.32 7.26
N HIS A 39 9.88 -1.40 7.45
CA HIS A 39 10.81 -1.88 6.43
C HIS A 39 10.03 -2.51 5.29
N GLN A 40 10.44 -2.17 4.07
CA GLN A 40 9.82 -2.68 2.87
C GLN A 40 10.23 -4.13 2.61
N VAL A 41 9.25 -5.03 2.59
CA VAL A 41 9.40 -6.46 2.26
C VAL A 41 9.15 -6.69 0.77
N VAL A 42 8.13 -6.02 0.21
CA VAL A 42 7.85 -6.03 -1.24
C VAL A 42 7.88 -4.60 -1.77
N PRO A 43 8.62 -4.34 -2.87
CA PRO A 43 8.67 -3.03 -3.50
C PRO A 43 7.26 -2.53 -3.88
N VAL A 44 7.11 -1.20 -3.98
CA VAL A 44 5.86 -0.61 -4.48
C VAL A 44 5.68 -1.06 -5.94
N GLY A 45 4.48 -1.49 -6.29
CA GLY A 45 4.16 -1.94 -7.63
C GLY A 45 2.67 -1.85 -7.95
N ALA A 46 2.35 -1.95 -9.25
CA ALA A 46 0.99 -2.18 -9.72
C ALA A 46 0.73 -3.69 -9.75
N ASN A 47 -0.02 -4.19 -8.78
CA ASN A 47 -0.19 -5.62 -8.54
C ASN A 47 -1.61 -6.06 -8.94
N ILE A 48 -1.69 -7.21 -9.59
CA ILE A 48 -2.91 -8.01 -9.72
C ILE A 48 -2.85 -9.02 -8.58
N ILE A 49 -3.86 -9.02 -7.72
CA ILE A 49 -3.91 -9.91 -6.55
C ILE A 49 -4.92 -11.02 -6.85
N ASP A 50 -4.45 -12.26 -6.74
CA ASP A 50 -5.25 -13.48 -6.76
C ASP A 50 -5.17 -14.21 -5.41
N GLN A 51 -5.69 -15.44 -5.33
CA GLN A 51 -5.74 -16.21 -4.09
C GLN A 51 -4.35 -16.62 -3.57
N ASP A 52 -3.37 -16.76 -4.46
CA ASP A 52 -2.06 -17.33 -4.13
C ASP A 52 -1.00 -16.24 -3.94
N PHE A 53 -1.32 -14.98 -4.24
CA PHE A 53 -0.40 -13.84 -4.17
C PHE A 53 0.35 -13.73 -2.82
N PHE A 54 -0.30 -14.10 -1.71
CA PHE A 54 0.28 -14.02 -0.36
C PHE A 54 0.76 -15.37 0.20
N GLN A 55 0.63 -16.46 -0.55
CA GLN A 55 0.84 -17.82 -0.06
C GLN A 55 2.21 -18.02 0.61
N ALA A 56 3.28 -17.47 0.05
CA ALA A 56 4.63 -17.59 0.62
C ALA A 56 4.71 -16.99 2.04
N TYR A 57 4.02 -15.89 2.30
CA TYR A 57 4.01 -15.25 3.62
C TYR A 57 3.08 -15.97 4.60
N GLU A 58 1.97 -16.49 4.10
CA GLU A 58 1.04 -17.30 4.88
C GLU A 58 1.70 -18.60 5.38
N GLU A 59 2.47 -19.28 4.52
CA GLU A 59 3.25 -20.47 4.87
C GLU A 59 4.31 -20.18 5.94
N GLU A 60 4.86 -18.96 5.96
CA GLU A 60 5.77 -18.48 7.01
C GLU A 60 5.04 -18.06 8.30
N GLY A 61 3.70 -18.07 8.31
CA GLY A 61 2.86 -17.73 9.45
C GLY A 61 2.69 -16.24 9.68
N TYR A 62 2.76 -15.42 8.63
CA TYR A 62 2.45 -13.99 8.72
C TYR A 62 0.94 -13.72 8.72
N GLN A 63 0.50 -12.84 9.60
CA GLN A 63 -0.79 -12.17 9.50
C GLN A 63 -0.66 -10.97 8.55
N LEU A 64 -1.53 -10.88 7.56
CA LEU A 64 -1.54 -9.79 6.59
C LEU A 64 -2.72 -8.85 6.85
N HIS A 65 -2.44 -7.55 6.91
CA HIS A 65 -3.49 -6.53 6.99
C HIS A 65 -3.50 -5.68 5.71
N LEU A 66 -4.59 -5.79 4.96
CA LEU A 66 -4.80 -5.08 3.70
C LEU A 66 -5.70 -3.88 3.96
N PHE A 67 -5.23 -2.67 3.62
CA PHE A 67 -5.95 -1.45 3.96
C PHE A 67 -5.75 -0.33 2.93
N GLY A 68 -6.63 0.65 2.93
CA GLY A 68 -6.64 1.74 1.95
C GLY A 68 -7.68 1.53 0.85
N SER A 69 -7.76 2.47 -0.09
CA SER A 69 -8.87 2.52 -1.06
C SER A 69 -8.95 1.32 -2.00
N GLY A 70 -7.84 0.61 -2.21
CA GLY A 70 -7.80 -0.59 -3.06
C GLY A 70 -8.19 -1.89 -2.33
N ALA A 71 -8.09 -1.92 -1.00
CA ALA A 71 -8.28 -3.14 -0.20
C ALA A 71 -9.70 -3.74 -0.28
N PRO A 72 -10.80 -2.95 -0.27
CA PRO A 72 -12.16 -3.50 -0.30
C PRO A 72 -12.45 -4.43 -1.48
N LYS A 73 -11.70 -4.31 -2.59
CA LYS A 73 -11.83 -5.19 -3.77
C LYS A 73 -11.58 -6.68 -3.45
N PHE A 74 -10.78 -6.96 -2.42
CA PHE A 74 -10.32 -8.31 -2.09
C PHE A 74 -11.03 -8.93 -0.89
N LYS A 75 -12.05 -8.25 -0.34
CA LYS A 75 -12.79 -8.74 0.83
C LYS A 75 -13.41 -10.12 0.60
N THR A 76 -14.10 -10.31 -0.53
CA THR A 76 -14.69 -11.61 -0.91
C THR A 76 -13.62 -12.64 -1.29
N LEU A 77 -12.49 -12.20 -1.86
CA LEU A 77 -11.41 -13.11 -2.28
C LEU A 77 -10.78 -13.82 -1.08
N PHE A 78 -10.63 -13.11 0.04
CA PHE A 78 -9.95 -13.59 1.24
C PHE A 78 -10.89 -13.81 2.44
N GLU A 79 -12.21 -13.79 2.24
CA GLU A 79 -13.21 -13.90 3.33
C GLU A 79 -13.03 -15.15 4.21
N ALA A 80 -12.61 -16.27 3.61
CA ALA A 80 -12.40 -17.53 4.31
C ALA A 80 -10.96 -17.71 4.84
N ASN A 81 -10.07 -16.75 4.62
CA ASN A 81 -8.67 -16.85 5.00
C ASN A 81 -8.40 -16.17 6.35
N PRO A 82 -8.10 -16.92 7.42
CA PRO A 82 -7.89 -16.34 8.75
C PRO A 82 -6.59 -15.54 8.89
N LEU A 83 -5.64 -15.71 7.97
CA LEU A 83 -4.35 -15.00 7.98
C LEU A 83 -4.41 -13.64 7.28
N ILE A 84 -5.55 -13.28 6.68
CA ILE A 84 -5.68 -12.07 5.87
C ILE A 84 -6.87 -11.24 6.35
N ASP A 85 -6.58 -10.10 6.95
CA ASP A 85 -7.58 -9.12 7.35
C ASP A 85 -7.68 -8.00 6.31
N VAL A 86 -8.90 -7.75 5.81
CA VAL A 86 -9.19 -6.69 4.84
C VAL A 86 -9.98 -5.57 5.50
N TYR A 87 -9.40 -4.37 5.55
CA TYR A 87 -9.97 -3.18 6.18
C TYR A 87 -10.52 -2.21 5.13
N ASP A 88 -11.80 -1.85 5.26
CA ASP A 88 -12.51 -0.90 4.41
C ASP A 88 -12.75 0.47 5.08
N ASP A 89 -12.31 0.64 6.33
CA ASP A 89 -12.58 1.81 7.18
C ASP A 89 -11.34 2.71 7.40
N PHE A 90 -10.25 2.47 6.66
CA PHE A 90 -9.04 3.27 6.74
C PHE A 90 -8.99 4.37 5.68
N SER A 91 -8.85 5.61 6.14
CA SER A 91 -8.64 6.78 5.28
C SER A 91 -7.28 7.43 5.52
N ASN A 92 -6.72 7.98 4.44
CA ASN A 92 -5.49 8.75 4.53
C ASN A 92 -5.74 10.09 5.23
N SER A 93 -4.83 10.46 6.14
CA SER A 93 -4.82 11.75 6.80
C SER A 93 -3.46 12.40 6.67
N ALA A 94 -3.44 13.70 6.37
CA ALA A 94 -2.22 14.49 6.32
C ALA A 94 -1.47 14.49 7.66
N ALA A 95 -2.18 14.30 8.77
CA ALA A 95 -1.57 14.18 10.10
C ALA A 95 -0.56 13.03 10.18
N HIS A 96 -0.75 11.95 9.41
CA HIS A 96 0.16 10.81 9.38
C HIS A 96 1.40 11.03 8.51
N MET A 97 1.47 12.15 7.77
CA MET A 97 2.60 12.50 6.90
C MET A 97 3.50 13.58 7.50
N SER A 98 3.02 14.28 8.55
CA SER A 98 3.69 15.45 9.12
C SER A 98 5.08 15.15 9.66
N ALA A 99 5.28 14.01 10.32
CA ALA A 99 6.58 13.61 10.87
C ALA A 99 7.63 13.44 9.76
N GLN A 100 7.31 12.67 8.70
CA GLN A 100 8.21 12.46 7.57
C GLN A 100 8.48 13.76 6.79
N ALA A 101 7.46 14.61 6.64
CA ALA A 101 7.62 15.93 6.02
C ALA A 101 8.54 16.84 6.84
N PHE A 102 8.39 16.83 8.16
CA PHE A 102 9.22 17.60 9.09
C PHE A 102 10.68 17.11 9.10
N GLU A 103 10.92 15.80 9.07
CA GLU A 103 12.25 15.22 8.91
C GLU A 103 12.93 15.67 7.61
N LYS A 104 12.22 15.58 6.47
CA LYS A 104 12.73 16.06 5.18
C LYS A 104 13.00 17.57 5.18
N MET A 105 12.15 18.35 5.85
CA MET A 105 12.34 19.79 5.99
C MET A 105 13.61 20.11 6.80
N ASN A 106 13.82 19.42 7.93
CA ASN A 106 15.00 19.63 8.79
C ASN A 106 16.30 19.18 8.13
N SER A 107 16.26 18.12 7.31
CA SER A 107 17.42 17.67 6.54
C SER A 107 17.63 18.46 5.24
N GLN A 108 16.80 19.48 4.98
CA GLN A 108 16.80 20.27 3.73
C GLN A 108 16.67 19.40 2.47
N SER A 109 16.02 18.25 2.59
CA SER A 109 15.75 17.31 1.50
C SER A 109 14.51 17.73 0.71
N PHE A 110 14.64 18.79 -0.08
CA PHE A 110 13.59 19.31 -0.94
C PHE A 110 13.72 18.80 -2.38
N GLU A 111 12.60 18.70 -3.09
CA GLU A 111 12.56 18.39 -4.52
C GLU A 111 12.50 19.70 -5.33
N ASP A 112 13.17 19.74 -6.48
CA ASP A 112 13.01 20.84 -7.44
C ASP A 112 11.74 20.61 -8.27
N VAL A 113 10.76 21.51 -8.17
CA VAL A 113 9.48 21.40 -8.86
C VAL A 113 9.62 21.29 -10.38
N ALA A 114 10.65 21.89 -10.98
CA ALA A 114 10.87 21.85 -12.42
C ALA A 114 11.40 20.48 -12.90
N TYR A 115 12.06 19.73 -12.02
CA TYR A 115 12.69 18.44 -12.34
C TYR A 115 12.05 17.25 -11.62
N PHE A 116 11.10 17.51 -10.71
CA PHE A 116 10.39 16.47 -10.00
C PHE A 116 9.42 15.74 -10.93
N GLU A 117 9.60 14.43 -11.03
CA GLU A 117 8.61 13.54 -11.63
C GLU A 117 7.81 12.82 -10.55
N PRO A 118 6.47 12.83 -10.64
CA PRO A 118 5.66 11.92 -9.83
C PRO A 118 6.12 10.48 -10.05
N TYR A 119 6.04 9.67 -9.00
CA TYR A 119 6.41 8.26 -9.11
C TYR A 119 5.33 7.47 -9.87
N TYR A 120 5.39 7.52 -11.20
CA TYR A 120 4.47 6.81 -12.09
C TYR A 120 4.82 5.33 -12.14
N LEU A 121 3.94 4.49 -11.58
CA LEU A 121 4.09 3.02 -11.58
C LEU A 121 3.63 2.35 -12.87
N LYS A 122 3.11 3.14 -13.81
CA LYS A 122 2.70 2.70 -15.14
C LYS A 122 3.11 3.76 -16.14
N ASP A 123 3.55 3.31 -17.29
CA ASP A 123 3.81 4.20 -18.41
C ASP A 123 2.53 4.94 -18.83
N PHE A 124 2.70 6.20 -19.17
CA PHE A 124 1.63 6.99 -19.76
C PHE A 124 1.32 6.45 -21.16
N ILE A 125 0.15 5.83 -21.33
CA ILE A 125 -0.32 5.37 -22.64
C ILE A 125 -1.15 6.49 -23.29
N ALA A 126 -0.57 7.18 -24.27
CA ALA A 126 -1.28 8.17 -25.07
C ALA A 126 -2.45 7.52 -25.83
N THR A 127 -3.66 8.06 -25.70
CA THR A 127 -4.80 7.59 -26.48
C THR A 127 -4.90 8.37 -27.79
N THR A 128 -5.25 7.69 -28.88
CA THR A 128 -5.54 8.36 -30.16
C THR A 128 -6.90 9.07 -30.05
N PRO A 129 -6.99 10.38 -30.31
CA PRO A 129 -8.26 11.08 -30.26
C PRO A 129 -9.25 10.43 -31.25
N LYS A 130 -10.51 10.24 -30.84
CA LYS A 130 -11.56 9.82 -31.78
C LYS A 130 -11.71 10.88 -32.87
N LYS A 131 -11.57 10.48 -34.14
CA LYS A 131 -11.91 11.35 -35.27
C LYS A 131 -13.36 11.83 -35.10
N ARG A 132 -13.54 13.15 -35.10
CA ARG A 132 -14.86 13.77 -35.24
C ARG A 132 -15.38 13.57 -36.66
#